data_AF-A0A3G9GCM5-F1
#
_entry.id   AF-A0A3G9GCM5-F1
#
_cell.length_a   1.000
_cell.length_b   1.000
_cell.length_c   1.000
_cell.angle_alpha   90.00
_cell.angle_beta   90.00
_cell.angle_gamma   90.00
#
_symmetry.space_group_name_H-M   'P 1'
#
loop_
_entity.id
_entity.type
_entity.pdbx_description
1 polymer ?
#
loop_
_entity_poly.entity_id
_entity_poly.type
_entity_poly.pdbx_seq_one_letter_code
_entity_poly.pdbx_strand_id
1 'polypeptide(L)'
;MKRIALSLVLLSTTSVMAAEPHVAEGARKDYNSLQQTAQGLTDPQIRAATVDALSPGTCVRHRAGLTAEGKSVIVTRLAARGFVADTGPQTTSGVFPPVTADGSACPTLAQPFVAAPGGPVHSHHGWPGGLPEHERFNQRSGAALSALYSESAGLPVDASLVSAAALWHDWAKALVFQWQADGTTLPELRIGGANATGAHHVLGLSESMARELSPRLVITQACAHTAPVGDGAAKVATWLEAAAIIARVDPVKAGYLREGPNGLEINWGNGASGETGVWRECFIHNESDAGYIHSGAAEKTADTVLERLAPRFGYDPKVSGYLMKFRHVVLAELGADRIQVLVSAGDEAALVKAIEALKTKGLL
;
A
#
# COMPACT_ATOMS: atom_id res chain seq x y z
N MET A 1 -32.96 36.71 42.44
CA MET A 1 -33.33 35.78 41.35
C MET A 1 -32.42 36.03 40.15
N LYS A 2 -31.36 35.22 39.96
CA LYS A 2 -30.50 35.26 38.76
C LYS A 2 -30.76 33.97 37.97
N ARG A 3 -31.26 34.09 36.74
CA ARG A 3 -31.35 32.97 35.79
C ARG A 3 -30.12 33.03 34.88
N ILE A 4 -29.33 31.98 34.93
CA ILE A 4 -28.20 31.74 34.02
C ILE A 4 -28.78 31.06 32.78
N ALA A 5 -28.60 31.68 31.62
CA ALA A 5 -28.95 31.09 30.33
C ALA A 5 -27.78 30.18 29.88
N LEU A 6 -28.08 28.90 29.70
CA LEU A 6 -27.14 27.90 29.20
C LEU A 6 -27.30 27.84 27.68
N SER A 7 -26.34 28.39 26.93
CA SER A 7 -26.29 28.24 25.47
C SER A 7 -25.71 26.86 25.14
N LEU A 8 -26.58 25.97 24.64
CA LEU A 8 -26.21 24.67 24.10
C LEU A 8 -25.67 24.86 22.68
N VAL A 9 -24.35 24.77 22.49
CA VAL A 9 -23.74 24.71 21.16
C VAL A 9 -23.85 23.27 20.67
N LEU A 10 -24.78 23.02 19.74
CA LEU A 10 -24.77 21.79 18.94
C LEU A 10 -23.60 21.88 17.95
N LEU A 11 -22.53 21.13 18.21
CA LEU A 11 -21.53 20.80 17.21
C LEU A 11 -22.15 19.75 16.26
N SER A 12 -22.65 20.20 15.12
CA SER A 12 -23.02 19.31 14.02
C SER A 12 -21.74 18.82 13.34
N THR A 13 -21.25 17.63 13.69
CA THR A 13 -20.26 16.91 12.88
C THR A 13 -20.99 16.25 11.71
N THR A 14 -21.41 17.05 10.72
CA THR A 14 -21.71 16.51 9.40
C THR A 14 -20.38 16.12 8.77
N SER A 15 -20.05 14.83 8.86
CA SER A 15 -19.05 14.21 7.99
C SER A 15 -19.54 14.43 6.56
N VAL A 16 -18.93 15.40 5.87
CA VAL A 16 -19.04 15.48 4.42
C VAL A 16 -18.35 14.22 3.93
N MET A 17 -19.12 13.20 3.57
CA MET A 17 -18.57 12.09 2.80
C MET A 17 -17.98 12.71 1.54
N ALA A 18 -16.65 12.68 1.45
CA ALA A 18 -15.97 13.01 0.21
C ALA A 18 -16.59 12.15 -0.89
N ALA A 19 -16.92 12.76 -2.03
CA ALA A 19 -17.40 11.99 -3.17
C ALA A 19 -16.38 10.89 -3.48
N GLU A 20 -16.84 9.64 -3.56
CA GLU A 20 -15.93 8.53 -3.88
C GLU A 20 -15.22 8.82 -5.21
N PRO A 21 -13.90 8.63 -5.28
CA PRO A 21 -13.16 8.89 -6.49
C PRO A 21 -13.60 7.96 -7.63
N HIS A 22 -13.44 8.41 -8.88
CA HIS A 22 -13.75 7.60 -10.05
C HIS A 22 -12.82 6.38 -10.13
N VAL A 23 -13.38 5.17 -10.05
CA VAL A 23 -12.65 3.91 -10.21
C VAL A 23 -13.06 3.25 -11.52
N ALA A 24 -12.12 3.19 -12.47
CA ALA A 24 -12.32 2.63 -13.79
C ALA A 24 -12.63 1.13 -13.78
N GLU A 25 -13.27 0.65 -14.85
CA GLU A 25 -13.60 -0.77 -15.03
C GLU A 25 -12.34 -1.66 -15.06
N GLY A 26 -11.22 -1.15 -15.60
CA GLY A 26 -9.93 -1.82 -15.62
C GLY A 26 -9.44 -2.17 -14.20
N ALA A 27 -9.35 -1.18 -13.32
CA ALA A 27 -8.97 -1.37 -11.91
C ALA A 27 -9.88 -2.37 -11.18
N ARG A 28 -11.19 -2.37 -11.48
CA ARG A 28 -12.14 -3.35 -10.91
C ARG A 28 -11.84 -4.77 -11.40
N LYS A 29 -11.46 -4.95 -12.67
CA LYS A 29 -11.04 -6.26 -13.21
C LYS A 29 -9.74 -6.74 -12.56
N ASP A 30 -8.79 -5.83 -12.33
CA ASP A 30 -7.54 -6.17 -11.64
C ASP A 30 -7.81 -6.58 -10.19
N TYR A 31 -8.63 -5.82 -9.47
CA TYR A 31 -9.06 -6.17 -8.12
C TYR A 31 -9.78 -7.53 -8.05
N ASN A 32 -10.72 -7.80 -8.97
CA ASN A 32 -11.38 -9.10 -9.06
C ASN A 32 -10.37 -10.23 -9.34
N SER A 33 -9.36 -9.97 -10.16
CA SER A 33 -8.30 -10.94 -10.45
C SER A 33 -7.43 -11.21 -9.22
N LEU A 34 -7.12 -10.19 -8.42
CA LEU A 34 -6.42 -10.35 -7.15
C LEU A 34 -7.24 -11.19 -6.16
N GLN A 35 -8.56 -10.97 -6.09
CA GLN A 35 -9.45 -11.80 -5.27
C GLN A 35 -9.45 -13.27 -5.71
N GLN A 36 -9.44 -13.53 -7.02
CA GLN A 36 -9.32 -14.90 -7.55
C GLN A 36 -7.96 -15.52 -7.21
N THR A 37 -6.87 -14.77 -7.34
CA THR A 37 -5.54 -15.23 -6.89
C THR A 37 -5.55 -15.55 -5.40
N ALA A 38 -6.15 -14.69 -4.56
CA ALA A 38 -6.25 -14.91 -3.12
C ALA A 38 -6.98 -16.22 -2.80
N GLN A 39 -8.09 -16.51 -3.49
CA GLN A 39 -8.83 -17.77 -3.35
C GLN A 39 -8.03 -19.01 -3.78
N GLY A 40 -7.06 -18.85 -4.68
CA GLY A 40 -6.20 -19.92 -5.18
C GLY A 40 -4.94 -20.19 -4.34
N LEU A 41 -4.66 -19.40 -3.31
CA LEU A 41 -3.48 -19.58 -2.46
C LEU A 41 -3.51 -20.94 -1.75
N THR A 42 -2.37 -21.63 -1.67
CA THR A 42 -2.28 -23.02 -1.21
C THR A 42 -2.48 -23.15 0.30
N ASP A 43 -1.75 -22.36 1.09
CA ASP A 43 -1.85 -22.35 2.55
C ASP A 43 -3.23 -21.83 2.98
N PRO A 44 -4.00 -22.60 3.79
CA PRO A 44 -5.37 -22.25 4.14
C PRO A 44 -5.48 -21.01 5.04
N GLN A 45 -4.51 -20.76 5.93
CA GLN A 45 -4.53 -19.60 6.82
C GLN A 45 -4.18 -18.34 6.03
N ILE A 46 -3.14 -18.40 5.20
CA ILE A 46 -2.78 -17.30 4.30
C ILE A 46 -3.94 -17.02 3.34
N ARG A 47 -4.53 -18.04 2.71
CA ARG A 47 -5.71 -17.88 1.84
C ARG A 47 -6.85 -17.15 2.54
N ALA A 48 -7.26 -17.63 3.73
CA ALA A 48 -8.37 -17.04 4.46
C ALA A 48 -8.10 -15.58 4.83
N ALA A 49 -6.89 -15.28 5.32
CA ALA A 49 -6.50 -13.93 5.69
C ALA A 49 -6.41 -12.99 4.49
N THR A 50 -5.86 -13.43 3.36
CA THR A 50 -5.73 -12.61 2.15
C THR A 50 -7.11 -12.33 1.52
N VAL A 51 -8.01 -13.33 1.50
CA VAL A 51 -9.40 -13.13 1.04
C VAL A 51 -10.12 -12.12 1.95
N ASP A 52 -9.97 -12.24 3.27
CA ASP A 52 -10.52 -11.27 4.21
C ASP A 52 -9.94 -9.87 4.01
N ALA A 53 -8.62 -9.74 3.83
CA ALA A 53 -7.94 -8.45 3.67
C ALA A 53 -8.36 -7.70 2.40
N LEU A 54 -8.73 -8.43 1.34
CA LEU A 54 -9.29 -7.86 0.12
C LEU A 54 -10.80 -7.65 0.21
N SER A 55 -11.50 -8.07 1.26
CA SER A 55 -12.95 -7.92 1.36
C SER A 55 -13.35 -6.54 1.89
N PRO A 56 -14.45 -5.94 1.39
CA PRO A 56 -15.02 -4.74 1.99
C PRO A 56 -15.30 -4.94 3.48
N GLY A 57 -14.97 -3.94 4.30
CA GLY A 57 -15.19 -4.00 5.74
C GLY A 57 -14.24 -4.90 6.52
N THR A 58 -13.11 -5.32 5.92
CA THR A 58 -12.06 -6.04 6.66
C THR A 58 -11.63 -5.26 7.90
N CYS A 59 -11.46 -5.97 9.02
CA CYS A 59 -10.96 -5.36 10.24
C CYS A 59 -9.45 -5.10 10.10
N VAL A 60 -8.99 -3.91 10.45
CA VAL A 60 -7.56 -3.60 10.62
C VAL A 60 -7.12 -4.19 11.97
N ARG A 61 -6.61 -5.41 11.95
CA ARG A 61 -6.35 -6.23 13.16
C ARG A 61 -5.34 -5.60 14.09
N HIS A 62 -4.27 -4.97 13.58
CA HIS A 62 -3.30 -4.32 14.46
C HIS A 62 -3.88 -3.10 15.21
N ARG A 63 -5.04 -2.58 14.77
CA ARG A 63 -5.78 -1.47 15.38
C ARG A 63 -6.90 -1.92 16.32
N ALA A 64 -7.26 -3.20 16.32
CA ALA A 64 -8.37 -3.72 17.12
C ALA A 64 -8.14 -3.50 18.63
N GLY A 65 -9.14 -2.91 19.29
CA GLY A 65 -9.13 -2.59 20.72
C GLY A 65 -8.03 -1.62 21.16
N LEU A 66 -7.42 -0.88 20.23
CA LEU A 66 -6.27 -0.03 20.54
C LEU A 66 -6.72 1.33 21.10
N THR A 67 -6.51 1.55 22.40
CA THR A 67 -6.83 2.80 23.10
C THR A 67 -5.84 3.92 22.76
N ALA A 68 -6.17 5.16 23.15
CA ALA A 68 -5.27 6.30 22.99
C ALA A 68 -3.94 6.11 23.75
N GLU A 69 -4.00 5.55 24.96
CA GLU A 69 -2.83 5.21 25.76
C GLU A 69 -1.98 4.14 25.06
N GLY A 70 -2.62 3.12 24.49
CA GLY A 70 -1.93 2.09 23.72
C GLY A 70 -1.19 2.66 22.50
N LYS A 71 -1.82 3.59 21.77
CA LYS A 71 -1.18 4.32 20.67
C LYS A 71 0.05 5.11 21.16
N SER A 72 -0.09 5.82 22.27
CA SER A 72 1.01 6.58 22.87
C SER A 72 2.19 5.66 23.24
N VAL A 73 1.94 4.52 23.88
CA VAL A 73 2.98 3.54 24.22
C VAL A 73 3.71 3.03 22.97
N ILE A 74 2.98 2.71 21.89
CA ILE A 74 3.59 2.25 20.63
C ILE A 74 4.50 3.34 20.04
N VAL A 75 4.01 4.57 19.91
CA VAL A 75 4.79 5.68 19.33
C VAL A 75 6.01 6.00 20.18
N THR A 76 5.89 5.98 21.52
CA THR A 76 7.04 6.13 22.42
C THR A 76 8.08 5.02 22.21
N ARG A 77 7.66 3.76 22.03
CA ARG A 77 8.59 2.66 21.75
C ARG A 77 9.29 2.82 20.40
N LEU A 78 8.55 3.19 19.36
CA LEU A 78 9.13 3.48 18.05
C LEU A 78 10.16 4.62 18.13
N ALA A 79 9.85 5.70 18.84
CA ALA A 79 10.76 6.83 19.05
C ALA A 79 12.00 6.43 19.86
N ALA A 80 11.84 5.61 20.90
CA ALA A 80 12.96 5.10 21.71
C ALA A 80 13.91 4.20 20.90
N ARG A 81 13.41 3.52 19.86
CA ARG A 81 14.23 2.77 18.89
C ARG A 81 14.80 3.64 17.78
N GLY A 82 14.44 4.93 17.72
CA GLY A 82 14.82 5.84 16.65
C GLY A 82 14.09 5.55 15.32
N PHE A 83 13.00 4.80 15.34
CA PHE A 83 12.26 4.43 14.14
C PHE A 83 11.33 5.54 13.64
N VAL A 84 11.00 6.49 14.53
CA VAL A 84 10.31 7.75 14.20
C VAL A 84 11.02 8.91 14.88
N ALA A 85 10.85 10.12 14.33
CA ALA A 85 11.60 11.30 14.77
C ALA A 85 11.16 11.84 16.14
N ASP A 86 9.87 11.76 16.47
CA ASP A 86 9.29 12.30 17.69
C ASP A 86 8.03 11.52 18.13
N THR A 87 7.36 12.00 19.17
CA THR A 87 6.08 11.44 19.68
C THR A 87 4.90 12.40 19.47
N GLY A 88 5.06 13.39 18.59
CA GLY A 88 4.10 14.45 18.35
C GLY A 88 2.85 14.00 17.59
N PRO A 89 1.86 14.89 17.43
CA PRO A 89 0.60 14.58 16.77
C PRO A 89 0.75 14.14 15.30
N GLN A 90 1.71 14.72 14.56
CA GLN A 90 1.94 14.36 13.16
C GLN A 90 2.51 12.95 13.03
N THR A 91 3.54 12.62 13.83
CA THR A 91 4.08 11.27 13.90
C THR A 91 3.03 10.25 14.33
N THR A 92 2.23 10.60 15.35
CA THR A 92 1.15 9.72 15.82
C THR A 92 0.12 9.45 14.73
N SER A 93 -0.27 10.48 13.98
CA SER A 93 -1.23 10.34 12.86
C SER A 93 -0.63 9.57 11.68
N GLY A 94 0.68 9.65 11.47
CA GLY A 94 1.39 8.88 10.45
C GLY A 94 1.57 7.39 10.80
N VAL A 95 1.76 7.06 12.07
CA VAL A 95 1.77 5.66 12.56
C VAL A 95 0.34 5.12 12.62
N PHE A 96 -0.65 5.98 12.84
CA PHE A 96 -2.05 5.60 12.96
C PHE A 96 -2.95 6.43 12.05
N PRO A 97 -2.91 6.21 10.72
CA PRO A 97 -3.84 6.85 9.80
C PRO A 97 -5.30 6.62 10.23
N PRO A 98 -6.22 7.53 9.87
CA PRO A 98 -7.62 7.41 10.23
C PRO A 98 -8.23 6.07 9.81
N VAL A 99 -9.06 5.49 10.66
CA VAL A 99 -9.85 4.28 10.36
C VAL A 99 -11.30 4.54 10.79
N THR A 100 -12.24 3.82 10.18
CA THR A 100 -13.63 3.82 10.65
C THR A 100 -13.73 2.97 11.91
N ALA A 101 -14.55 3.40 12.88
CA ALA A 101 -14.73 2.71 14.17
C ALA A 101 -13.41 2.46 14.94
N ASP A 102 -12.53 3.48 14.96
CA ASP A 102 -11.24 3.41 15.66
C ASP A 102 -11.39 3.06 17.15
N GLY A 103 -10.49 2.23 17.66
CA GLY A 103 -10.52 1.70 19.03
C GLY A 103 -11.58 0.61 19.29
N SER A 104 -12.47 0.33 18.33
CA SER A 104 -13.43 -0.78 18.44
C SER A 104 -12.75 -2.15 18.28
N ALA A 105 -13.53 -3.23 18.41
CA ALA A 105 -13.05 -4.59 18.15
C ALA A 105 -12.78 -4.86 16.65
N CYS A 106 -13.35 -4.06 15.75
CA CYS A 106 -13.17 -4.18 14.30
C CYS A 106 -13.14 -2.78 13.66
N PRO A 107 -12.04 -2.04 13.82
CA PRO A 107 -11.82 -0.85 13.01
C PRO A 107 -11.67 -1.26 11.55
N THR A 108 -12.15 -0.47 10.61
CA THR A 108 -12.13 -0.80 9.18
C THR A 108 -11.44 0.30 8.37
N LEU A 109 -11.01 -0.05 7.15
CA LEU A 109 -10.40 0.92 6.23
C LEU A 109 -11.39 2.06 5.93
N ALA A 110 -10.91 3.30 5.95
CA ALA A 110 -11.72 4.48 5.62
C ALA A 110 -12.03 4.59 4.11
N GLN A 111 -11.29 3.86 3.28
CA GLN A 111 -11.53 3.72 1.84
C GLN A 111 -11.36 2.26 1.40
N PRO A 112 -12.05 1.81 0.35
CA PRO A 112 -11.90 0.45 -0.13
C PRO A 112 -10.57 0.28 -0.89
N PHE A 113 -9.98 -0.92 -0.82
CA PHE A 113 -8.75 -1.28 -1.54
C PHE A 113 -8.84 -0.95 -3.04
N VAL A 114 -10.00 -1.24 -3.67
CA VAL A 114 -10.22 -1.01 -5.11
C VAL A 114 -10.15 0.46 -5.53
N ALA A 115 -10.29 1.40 -4.59
CA ALA A 115 -10.21 2.83 -4.87
C ALA A 115 -8.85 3.44 -4.49
N ALA A 116 -8.02 2.73 -3.72
CA ALA A 116 -6.74 3.24 -3.26
C ALA A 116 -5.76 3.47 -4.43
N PRO A 117 -4.88 4.48 -4.34
CA PRO A 117 -3.80 4.64 -5.30
C PRO A 117 -2.64 3.68 -4.98
N GLY A 118 -1.89 3.33 -6.02
CA GLY A 118 -0.68 2.53 -5.89
C GLY A 118 0.53 3.34 -5.42
N GLY A 119 0.41 4.66 -5.32
CA GLY A 119 1.44 5.55 -4.78
C GLY A 119 0.85 6.89 -4.32
N PRO A 120 1.64 7.78 -3.70
CA PRO A 120 1.20 9.15 -3.49
C PRO A 120 0.92 9.83 -4.83
N VAL A 121 0.13 10.90 -4.84
CA VAL A 121 -0.11 11.69 -6.06
C VAL A 121 1.22 12.13 -6.69
N HIS A 122 1.35 12.00 -8.02
CA HIS A 122 2.56 12.24 -8.79
C HIS A 122 3.67 11.19 -8.60
N SER A 123 3.31 9.96 -8.21
CA SER A 123 4.19 8.80 -8.07
C SER A 123 3.45 7.55 -8.53
N HIS A 124 4.18 6.58 -9.09
CA HIS A 124 3.66 5.36 -9.73
C HIS A 124 2.26 4.90 -9.29
N HIS A 125 1.32 4.90 -10.24
CA HIS A 125 -0.08 4.53 -10.01
C HIS A 125 -0.79 5.46 -9.01
N GLY A 126 -0.40 6.74 -8.97
CA GLY A 126 -0.89 7.78 -8.04
C GLY A 126 -2.27 8.33 -8.40
N TRP A 127 -3.22 7.44 -8.73
CA TRP A 127 -4.61 7.74 -9.09
C TRP A 127 -5.58 6.70 -8.50
N PRO A 128 -6.89 7.01 -8.40
CA PRO A 128 -7.87 6.08 -7.89
C PRO A 128 -7.93 4.77 -8.68
N GLY A 129 -7.83 3.64 -7.97
CA GLY A 129 -7.74 2.32 -8.59
C GLY A 129 -6.33 1.89 -9.02
N GLY A 130 -5.32 2.74 -8.78
CA GLY A 130 -3.93 2.41 -9.07
C GLY A 130 -3.35 1.30 -8.19
N LEU A 131 -3.87 1.07 -6.98
CA LEU A 131 -3.37 -0.01 -6.11
C LEU A 131 -3.69 -1.41 -6.69
N PRO A 132 -4.94 -1.72 -7.09
CA PRO A 132 -5.22 -2.96 -7.82
C PRO A 132 -4.37 -3.16 -9.08
N GLU A 133 -4.16 -2.10 -9.86
CA GLU A 133 -3.32 -2.14 -11.07
C GLU A 133 -1.87 -2.51 -10.71
N HIS A 134 -1.30 -1.81 -9.73
CA HIS A 134 0.04 -2.05 -9.20
C HIS A 134 0.21 -3.49 -8.69
N GLU A 135 -0.68 -3.92 -7.79
CA GLU A 135 -0.59 -5.26 -7.21
C GLU A 135 -0.81 -6.37 -8.23
N ARG A 136 -1.69 -6.13 -9.21
CA ARG A 136 -1.92 -7.11 -10.25
C ARG A 136 -0.69 -7.29 -11.13
N PHE A 137 0.01 -6.21 -11.45
CA PHE A 137 1.28 -6.29 -12.14
C PHE A 137 2.32 -7.04 -11.30
N ASN A 138 2.54 -6.63 -10.06
CA ASN A 138 3.53 -7.24 -9.16
C ASN A 138 3.27 -8.73 -8.96
N GLN A 139 2.01 -9.13 -8.72
CA GLN A 139 1.63 -10.53 -8.58
C GLN A 139 1.92 -11.36 -9.84
N ARG A 140 1.62 -10.83 -11.03
CA ARG A 140 1.89 -11.55 -12.30
C ARG A 140 3.39 -11.67 -12.57
N SER A 141 4.14 -10.61 -12.29
CA SER A 141 5.60 -10.60 -12.40
C SER A 141 6.21 -11.64 -11.46
N GLY A 142 5.78 -11.68 -10.20
CA GLY A 142 6.25 -12.67 -9.22
C GLY A 142 5.91 -14.10 -9.62
N ALA A 143 4.71 -14.35 -10.15
CA ALA A 143 4.32 -15.67 -10.66
C ALA A 143 5.17 -16.11 -11.87
N ALA A 144 5.44 -15.19 -12.81
CA ALA A 144 6.27 -15.47 -13.98
C ALA A 144 7.74 -15.73 -13.58
N LEU A 145 8.31 -14.88 -12.72
CA LEU A 145 9.66 -15.07 -12.19
C LEU A 145 9.77 -16.39 -11.42
N SER A 146 8.78 -16.73 -10.60
CA SER A 146 8.75 -18.03 -9.89
C SER A 146 8.84 -19.21 -10.85
N ALA A 147 8.13 -19.17 -11.97
CA ALA A 147 8.20 -20.21 -13.00
C ALA A 147 9.60 -20.25 -13.66
N LEU A 148 10.15 -19.10 -14.05
CA LEU A 148 11.47 -19.00 -14.68
C LEU A 148 12.60 -19.48 -13.77
N TYR A 149 12.58 -19.13 -12.48
CA TYR A 149 13.56 -19.59 -11.51
C TYR A 149 13.42 -21.09 -11.22
N SER A 150 12.19 -21.60 -11.18
CA SER A 150 11.95 -23.03 -11.00
C SER A 150 12.49 -23.85 -12.16
N GLU A 151 12.27 -23.38 -13.40
CA GLU A 151 12.74 -24.04 -14.62
C GLU A 151 14.26 -23.94 -14.79
N SER A 152 14.83 -22.75 -14.63
CA SER A 152 16.27 -22.51 -14.89
C SER A 152 17.19 -23.21 -13.89
N ALA A 153 16.81 -23.27 -12.61
CA ALA A 153 17.62 -23.87 -11.55
C ALA A 153 17.22 -25.32 -11.24
N GLY A 154 16.08 -25.82 -11.76
CA GLY A 154 15.53 -27.13 -11.41
C GLY A 154 15.16 -27.28 -9.92
N LEU A 155 14.94 -26.16 -9.23
CA LEU A 155 14.69 -26.12 -7.80
C LEU A 155 13.34 -25.43 -7.54
N PRO A 156 12.50 -25.97 -6.64
CA PRO A 156 11.17 -25.42 -6.43
C PRO A 156 11.20 -23.99 -5.88
N VAL A 157 10.21 -23.19 -6.29
CA VAL A 157 9.85 -21.89 -5.71
C VAL A 157 8.40 -21.97 -5.23
N ASP A 158 8.12 -21.46 -4.04
CA ASP A 158 6.75 -21.33 -3.55
C ASP A 158 6.04 -20.12 -4.22
N ALA A 159 5.55 -20.35 -5.44
CA ALA A 159 4.85 -19.32 -6.22
C ALA A 159 3.56 -18.81 -5.54
N SER A 160 2.94 -19.64 -4.69
CA SER A 160 1.78 -19.23 -3.90
C SER A 160 2.19 -18.23 -2.82
N LEU A 161 3.31 -18.48 -2.14
CA LEU A 161 3.86 -17.54 -1.16
C LEU A 161 4.26 -16.22 -1.81
N VAL A 162 4.94 -16.26 -2.97
CA VAL A 162 5.30 -15.04 -3.72
C VAL A 162 4.05 -14.24 -4.11
N SER A 163 3.01 -14.93 -4.60
CA SER A 163 1.74 -14.27 -4.93
C SER A 163 1.08 -13.65 -3.69
N ALA A 164 1.09 -14.36 -2.55
CA ALA A 164 0.57 -13.80 -1.30
C ALA A 164 1.38 -12.58 -0.84
N ALA A 165 2.72 -12.63 -0.92
CA ALA A 165 3.59 -11.53 -0.53
C ALA A 165 3.29 -10.27 -1.35
N ALA A 166 3.09 -10.41 -2.67
CA ALA A 166 2.60 -9.32 -3.52
C ALA A 166 1.31 -8.72 -2.96
N LEU A 167 0.25 -9.53 -2.80
CA LEU A 167 -1.05 -9.03 -2.32
C LEU A 167 -0.99 -8.31 -0.95
N TRP A 168 0.01 -8.59 -0.11
CA TRP A 168 0.14 -8.04 1.24
C TRP A 168 1.09 -6.82 1.36
N HIS A 169 2.17 -6.74 0.59
CA HIS A 169 3.25 -5.78 0.87
C HIS A 169 2.77 -4.32 0.89
N ASP A 170 1.82 -4.01 0.03
CA ASP A 170 1.26 -2.69 -0.18
C ASP A 170 -0.22 -2.56 0.20
N TRP A 171 -0.78 -3.59 0.84
CA TRP A 171 -2.18 -3.56 1.30
C TRP A 171 -2.51 -2.30 2.10
N ALA A 172 -1.57 -1.85 2.95
CA ALA A 172 -1.75 -0.66 3.77
C ALA A 172 -1.62 0.67 3.00
N LYS A 173 -1.35 0.68 1.68
CA LYS A 173 -1.56 1.88 0.85
C LYS A 173 -3.02 2.32 0.89
N ALA A 174 -3.96 1.37 1.00
CA ALA A 174 -5.38 1.67 1.23
C ALA A 174 -5.65 2.34 2.58
N LEU A 175 -4.78 2.14 3.58
CA LEU A 175 -4.87 2.78 4.89
C LEU A 175 -4.13 4.14 4.91
N VAL A 176 -3.00 4.27 4.21
CA VAL A 176 -2.11 5.44 4.28
C VAL A 176 -2.52 6.52 3.28
N PHE A 177 -2.73 6.18 2.00
CA PHE A 177 -3.02 7.14 0.94
C PHE A 177 -4.52 7.40 0.79
N GLN A 178 -5.13 7.91 1.86
CA GLN A 178 -6.57 8.21 1.86
C GLN A 178 -6.86 9.46 1.04
N TRP A 179 -7.85 9.36 0.14
CA TRP A 179 -8.27 10.47 -0.71
C TRP A 179 -8.86 11.62 0.09
N GLN A 180 -8.44 12.83 -0.26
CA GLN A 180 -9.01 14.08 0.21
C GLN A 180 -9.98 14.66 -0.82
N ALA A 181 -10.83 15.59 -0.37
CA ALA A 181 -11.84 16.22 -1.23
C ALA A 181 -11.24 16.99 -2.42
N ASP A 182 -9.99 17.42 -2.34
CA ASP A 182 -9.26 18.12 -3.42
C ASP A 182 -8.52 17.15 -4.37
N GLY A 183 -8.60 15.85 -4.14
CA GLY A 183 -7.92 14.81 -4.92
C GLY A 183 -6.47 14.55 -4.52
N THR A 184 -5.97 15.19 -3.47
CA THR A 184 -4.71 14.78 -2.84
C THR A 184 -4.91 13.57 -1.93
N THR A 185 -3.81 13.02 -1.39
CA THR A 185 -3.84 11.97 -0.39
C THR A 185 -3.23 12.45 0.92
N LEU A 186 -3.54 11.78 2.03
CA LEU A 186 -2.79 11.97 3.27
C LEU A 186 -1.28 11.79 3.04
N PRO A 187 -0.42 12.59 3.72
CA PRO A 187 1.02 12.45 3.60
C PRO A 187 1.48 11.18 4.31
N GLU A 188 2.43 10.49 3.70
CA GLU A 188 3.03 9.29 4.27
C GLU A 188 4.19 9.63 5.23
N LEU A 189 4.15 9.03 6.42
CA LEU A 189 5.28 9.02 7.35
C LEU A 189 6.35 8.02 6.88
N ARG A 190 7.62 8.30 7.17
CA ARG A 190 8.70 7.32 7.03
C ARG A 190 8.98 6.64 8.37
N ILE A 191 9.04 5.32 8.38
CA ILE A 191 9.24 4.51 9.60
C ILE A 191 10.50 3.63 9.43
N GLY A 192 11.37 3.64 10.44
CA GLY A 192 12.62 2.86 10.50
C GLY A 192 13.89 3.70 10.65
N GLY A 193 13.78 5.01 10.90
CA GLY A 193 14.94 5.89 11.15
C GLY A 193 15.93 5.93 9.99
N ALA A 194 17.19 5.61 10.24
CA ALA A 194 18.23 5.53 9.20
C ALA A 194 17.92 4.48 8.11
N ASN A 195 17.11 3.48 8.44
CA ASN A 195 16.67 2.43 7.52
C ASN A 195 15.25 2.67 7.01
N ALA A 196 14.71 3.89 7.09
CA ALA A 196 13.27 4.08 6.94
C ALA A 196 12.72 3.69 5.56
N THR A 197 11.52 3.10 5.57
CA THR A 197 10.64 2.90 4.41
C THR A 197 9.34 3.71 4.56
N GLY A 198 8.46 3.69 3.55
CA GLY A 198 7.11 4.27 3.67
C GLY A 198 6.29 3.56 4.75
N ALA A 199 5.48 4.30 5.50
CA ALA A 199 4.63 3.75 6.54
C ALA A 199 3.71 2.64 6.03
N HIS A 200 3.23 2.68 4.79
CA HIS A 200 2.39 1.61 4.25
C HIS A 200 3.07 0.24 4.36
N HIS A 201 4.37 0.15 4.05
CA HIS A 201 5.08 -1.11 4.09
C HIS A 201 5.14 -1.67 5.52
N VAL A 202 5.50 -0.83 6.51
CA VAL A 202 5.57 -1.25 7.92
C VAL A 202 4.17 -1.57 8.50
N LEU A 203 3.14 -0.81 8.11
CA LEU A 203 1.76 -1.05 8.56
C LEU A 203 1.15 -2.30 7.92
N GLY A 204 1.51 -2.61 6.67
CA GLY A 204 1.16 -3.88 6.02
C GLY A 204 1.78 -5.07 6.74
N LEU A 205 3.06 -4.98 7.11
CA LEU A 205 3.73 -6.00 7.93
C LEU A 205 3.07 -6.12 9.31
N SER A 206 2.72 -5.00 9.93
CA SER A 206 2.04 -4.99 11.24
C SER A 206 0.69 -5.71 11.18
N GLU A 207 -0.05 -5.52 10.09
CA GLU A 207 -1.32 -6.21 9.87
C GLU A 207 -1.12 -7.71 9.68
N SER A 208 -0.16 -8.13 8.86
CA SER A 208 0.18 -9.54 8.67
C SER A 208 0.59 -10.21 9.99
N MET A 209 1.37 -9.52 10.83
CA MET A 209 1.76 -10.02 12.15
C MET A 209 0.57 -10.12 13.11
N ALA A 210 -0.32 -9.11 13.13
CA ALA A 210 -1.52 -9.11 13.97
C ALA A 210 -2.56 -10.17 13.54
N ARG A 211 -2.44 -10.68 12.31
CA ARG A 211 -3.21 -11.81 11.77
C ARG A 211 -2.52 -13.16 11.98
N GLU A 212 -1.38 -13.17 12.68
CA GLU A 212 -0.61 -14.37 12.98
C GLU A 212 -0.17 -15.13 11.72
N LEU A 213 0.09 -14.40 10.62
CA LEU A 213 0.55 -15.01 9.38
C LEU A 213 1.96 -15.59 9.55
N SER A 214 2.25 -16.65 8.80
CA SER A 214 3.50 -17.38 8.96
C SER A 214 4.72 -16.47 8.83
N PRO A 215 5.81 -16.70 9.59
CA PRO A 215 7.05 -15.96 9.43
C PRO A 215 7.57 -15.98 8.00
N ARG A 216 7.31 -17.08 7.28
CA ARG A 216 7.69 -17.21 5.90
C ARG A 216 7.06 -16.14 5.01
N LEU A 217 5.76 -15.93 5.14
CA LEU A 217 5.06 -14.88 4.40
C LEU A 217 5.51 -13.48 4.83
N VAL A 218 5.56 -13.21 6.14
CA VAL A 218 5.84 -11.86 6.65
C VAL A 218 7.26 -11.40 6.29
N ILE A 219 8.25 -12.30 6.36
CA ILE A 219 9.62 -11.98 5.96
C ILE A 219 9.71 -11.82 4.44
N THR A 220 9.04 -12.68 3.64
CA THR A 220 9.00 -12.50 2.19
C THR A 220 8.35 -11.18 1.79
N GLN A 221 7.21 -10.83 2.40
CA GLN A 221 6.55 -9.53 2.23
C GLN A 221 7.52 -8.37 2.53
N ALA A 222 8.28 -8.45 3.62
CA ALA A 222 9.22 -7.41 4.02
C ALA A 222 10.38 -7.18 3.02
N CYS A 223 10.65 -8.15 2.15
CA CYS A 223 11.67 -8.06 1.12
C CYS A 223 11.24 -7.22 -0.09
N ALA A 224 9.97 -6.81 -0.21
CA ALA A 224 9.46 -6.07 -1.38
C ALA A 224 10.33 -4.84 -1.72
N HIS A 225 10.61 -3.99 -0.72
CA HIS A 225 11.29 -2.71 -0.93
C HIS A 225 12.82 -2.79 -0.93
N THR A 226 13.40 -3.94 -0.54
CA THR A 226 14.84 -4.17 -0.65
C THR A 226 15.17 -5.65 -0.58
N ALA A 227 16.08 -6.09 -1.45
CA ALA A 227 16.69 -7.39 -1.30
C ALA A 227 17.48 -7.44 0.03
N PRO A 228 17.36 -8.51 0.83
CA PRO A 228 18.00 -8.62 2.14
C PRO A 228 19.47 -9.03 2.02
N VAL A 229 20.24 -8.31 1.20
CA VAL A 229 21.68 -8.48 0.97
C VAL A 229 22.43 -7.23 1.40
N GLY A 230 23.64 -7.39 1.93
CA GLY A 230 24.44 -6.26 2.43
C GLY A 230 23.68 -5.47 3.51
N ASP A 231 23.55 -4.16 3.31
CA ASP A 231 22.80 -3.27 4.22
C ASP A 231 21.28 -3.53 4.19
N GLY A 232 20.76 -4.17 3.15
CA GLY A 232 19.34 -4.52 3.00
C GLY A 232 18.83 -5.45 4.09
N ALA A 233 19.65 -6.38 4.58
CA ALA A 233 19.27 -7.28 5.67
C ALA A 233 18.94 -6.51 6.98
N ALA A 234 19.73 -5.48 7.30
CA ALA A 234 19.49 -4.63 8.46
C ALA A 234 18.23 -3.76 8.29
N LYS A 235 17.95 -3.31 7.06
CA LYS A 235 16.72 -2.57 6.74
C LYS A 235 15.49 -3.45 6.97
N VAL A 236 15.46 -4.65 6.40
CA VAL A 236 14.35 -5.60 6.57
C VAL A 236 14.15 -5.97 8.04
N ALA A 237 15.23 -6.26 8.79
CA ALA A 237 15.12 -6.51 10.23
C ALA A 237 14.52 -5.33 11.01
N THR A 238 14.92 -4.10 10.65
CA THR A 238 14.37 -2.87 11.24
C THR A 238 12.87 -2.73 10.98
N TRP A 239 12.42 -3.02 9.76
CA TRP A 239 11.00 -2.92 9.39
C TRP A 239 10.15 -3.98 10.11
N LEU A 240 10.65 -5.21 10.21
CA LEU A 240 10.01 -6.27 10.99
C LEU A 240 9.93 -5.92 12.48
N GLU A 241 10.97 -5.31 13.06
CA GLU A 241 10.96 -4.87 14.46
C GLU A 241 9.93 -3.74 14.68
N ALA A 242 9.93 -2.72 13.81
CA ALA A 242 8.96 -1.63 13.86
C ALA A 242 7.53 -2.14 13.72
N ALA A 243 7.29 -3.08 12.79
CA ALA A 243 6.00 -3.70 12.59
C ALA A 243 5.53 -4.50 13.82
N ALA A 244 6.44 -5.25 14.44
CA ALA A 244 6.14 -6.02 15.65
C ALA A 244 5.76 -5.12 16.84
N ILE A 245 6.43 -3.96 16.98
CA ILE A 245 6.07 -2.94 17.99
C ILE A 245 4.64 -2.45 17.77
N ILE A 246 4.26 -2.15 16.53
CA ILE A 246 2.91 -1.66 16.17
C ILE A 246 1.85 -2.77 16.35
N ALA A 247 2.16 -3.99 15.91
CA ALA A 247 1.30 -5.16 16.06
C ALA A 247 1.18 -5.62 17.52
N ARG A 248 2.05 -5.14 18.42
CA ARG A 248 2.17 -5.58 19.82
C ARG A 248 2.51 -7.06 19.93
N VAL A 249 3.35 -7.56 19.03
CA VAL A 249 3.82 -8.95 18.95
C VAL A 249 5.29 -9.02 19.35
N ASP A 250 5.68 -10.08 20.07
CA ASP A 250 7.10 -10.40 20.29
C ASP A 250 7.66 -11.05 19.01
N PRO A 251 8.56 -10.37 18.29
CA PRO A 251 9.00 -10.84 16.98
C PRO A 251 9.92 -12.07 17.06
N VAL A 252 10.57 -12.31 18.19
CA VAL A 252 11.45 -13.47 18.39
C VAL A 252 10.59 -14.69 18.69
N LYS A 253 9.64 -14.56 19.62
CA LYS A 253 8.71 -15.64 19.95
C LYS A 253 7.83 -16.03 18.77
N ALA A 254 7.40 -15.05 17.97
CA ALA A 254 6.60 -15.30 16.77
C ALA A 254 7.43 -15.86 15.60
N GLY A 255 8.77 -15.82 15.69
CA GLY A 255 9.66 -16.41 14.69
C GLY A 255 10.00 -15.51 13.51
N TYR A 256 9.65 -14.23 13.52
CA TYR A 256 10.01 -13.26 12.48
C TYR A 256 11.47 -12.80 12.58
N LEU A 257 11.93 -12.59 13.81
CA LEU A 257 13.30 -12.17 14.12
C LEU A 257 13.94 -13.18 15.08
N ARG A 258 15.26 -13.10 15.21
CA ARG A 258 16.03 -13.81 16.23
C ARG A 258 17.06 -12.87 16.85
N GLU A 259 17.54 -13.23 18.02
CA GLU A 259 18.71 -12.58 18.59
C GLU A 259 19.95 -12.89 17.74
N GLY A 260 20.74 -11.86 17.50
CA GLY A 260 22.02 -11.91 16.80
C GLY A 260 23.07 -11.08 17.55
N PRO A 261 24.34 -11.19 17.14
CA PRO A 261 25.46 -10.51 17.81
C PRO A 261 25.34 -8.98 17.84
N ASN A 262 24.61 -8.38 16.90
CA ASN A 262 24.45 -6.93 16.77
C ASN A 262 23.01 -6.45 17.03
N GLY A 263 22.19 -7.26 17.69
CA GLY A 263 20.77 -6.99 17.92
C GLY A 263 19.87 -7.98 17.17
N LEU A 264 18.66 -7.56 16.82
CA LEU A 264 17.70 -8.44 16.14
C LEU A 264 18.10 -8.63 14.67
N GLU A 265 18.04 -9.87 14.21
CA GLU A 265 18.30 -10.30 12.84
C GLU A 265 17.10 -11.07 12.28
N ILE A 266 16.98 -11.13 10.95
CA ILE A 266 15.94 -11.92 10.29
C ILE A 266 16.08 -13.40 10.68
N ASN A 267 14.99 -14.01 11.11
CA ASN A 267 14.96 -15.43 11.40
C ASN A 267 14.64 -16.23 10.12
N TRP A 268 15.67 -16.56 9.36
CA TRP A 268 15.56 -17.30 8.11
C TRP A 268 15.04 -18.74 8.24
N GLY A 269 14.99 -19.34 9.44
CA GLY A 269 14.52 -20.72 9.62
C GLY A 269 15.01 -21.70 8.53
N ASN A 270 14.10 -22.55 8.05
CA ASN A 270 14.30 -23.39 6.86
C ASN A 270 13.39 -22.89 5.72
N GLY A 271 13.93 -22.76 4.50
CA GLY A 271 13.14 -22.44 3.30
C GLY A 271 12.36 -23.64 2.73
N ALA A 272 11.66 -23.45 1.60
CA ALA A 272 10.80 -24.50 0.98
C ALA A 272 11.57 -25.78 0.66
N SER A 273 12.80 -25.63 0.20
CA SER A 273 13.68 -26.72 -0.21
C SER A 273 14.69 -27.11 0.88
N GLY A 274 14.45 -26.68 2.12
CA GLY A 274 15.37 -26.89 3.25
C GLY A 274 16.61 -26.01 3.18
N GLU A 275 16.64 -25.00 2.31
CA GLU A 275 17.72 -24.03 2.26
C GLU A 275 17.80 -23.24 3.57
N THR A 276 19.03 -23.02 4.03
CA THR A 276 19.34 -22.17 5.18
C THR A 276 19.84 -20.82 4.66
N GLY A 277 19.26 -19.72 5.15
CA GLY A 277 19.62 -18.36 4.73
C GLY A 277 18.51 -17.66 3.94
N VAL A 278 18.87 -16.67 3.12
CA VAL A 278 17.88 -15.87 2.39
C VAL A 278 17.10 -16.74 1.42
N TRP A 279 15.77 -16.75 1.56
CA TRP A 279 14.89 -17.52 0.68
C TRP A 279 14.78 -16.90 -0.71
N ARG A 280 14.65 -17.76 -1.72
CA ARG A 280 14.48 -17.31 -3.11
C ARG A 280 13.22 -16.48 -3.31
N GLU A 281 12.15 -16.77 -2.58
CA GLU A 281 10.92 -15.99 -2.64
C GLU A 281 11.14 -14.52 -2.23
N CYS A 282 12.09 -14.21 -1.34
CA CYS A 282 12.42 -12.82 -0.99
C CYS A 282 12.99 -12.05 -2.19
N PHE A 283 13.92 -12.65 -2.93
CA PHE A 283 14.51 -12.03 -4.12
C PHE A 283 13.48 -11.88 -5.24
N ILE A 284 12.73 -12.96 -5.51
CA ILE A 284 11.69 -12.95 -6.54
C ILE A 284 10.63 -11.91 -6.23
N HIS A 285 10.22 -11.77 -4.96
CA HIS A 285 9.24 -10.77 -4.59
C HIS A 285 9.81 -9.35 -4.69
N ASN A 286 11.06 -9.10 -4.25
CA ASN A 286 11.72 -7.81 -4.45
C ASN A 286 11.78 -7.42 -5.94
N GLU A 287 12.14 -8.35 -6.82
CA GLU A 287 12.16 -8.13 -8.26
C GLU A 287 10.76 -7.89 -8.83
N SER A 288 9.75 -8.60 -8.31
CA SER A 288 8.36 -8.45 -8.75
C SER A 288 7.79 -7.06 -8.48
N ASP A 289 8.27 -6.36 -7.45
CA ASP A 289 7.88 -5.00 -7.10
C ASP A 289 8.64 -3.92 -7.90
N ALA A 290 9.77 -4.27 -8.52
CA ALA A 290 10.62 -3.31 -9.25
C ALA A 290 9.95 -2.65 -10.48
N GLY A 291 8.72 -3.04 -10.83
CA GLY A 291 7.91 -2.39 -11.87
C GLY A 291 7.69 -0.89 -11.63
N TYR A 292 7.77 -0.42 -10.38
CA TYR A 292 7.65 1.01 -10.04
C TYR A 292 8.63 1.92 -10.79
N ILE A 293 9.78 1.38 -11.22
CA ILE A 293 10.80 2.12 -11.99
C ILE A 293 10.21 2.59 -13.33
N HIS A 294 9.46 1.71 -13.99
CA HIS A 294 8.81 2.02 -15.27
C HIS A 294 7.60 2.94 -15.07
N SER A 295 6.67 2.54 -14.20
CA SER A 295 5.40 3.26 -14.01
C SER A 295 5.60 4.65 -13.40
N GLY A 296 6.63 4.85 -12.57
CA GLY A 296 6.98 6.18 -12.07
C GLY A 296 7.46 7.13 -13.18
N ALA A 297 8.21 6.62 -14.17
CA ALA A 297 8.63 7.41 -15.33
C ALA A 297 7.44 7.70 -16.28
N ALA A 298 6.55 6.72 -16.46
CA ALA A 298 5.34 6.89 -17.23
C ALA A 298 4.41 7.95 -16.60
N GLU A 299 4.22 7.91 -15.27
CA GLU A 299 3.38 8.87 -14.55
C GLU A 299 3.92 10.30 -14.69
N LYS A 300 5.22 10.51 -14.54
CA LYS A 300 5.83 11.83 -14.74
C LYS A 300 5.59 12.37 -16.15
N THR A 301 5.64 11.49 -17.15
CA THR A 301 5.35 11.84 -18.54
C THR A 301 3.88 12.21 -18.71
N ALA A 302 2.98 11.40 -18.15
CA ALA A 302 1.55 11.65 -18.18
C ALA A 302 1.18 12.97 -17.52
N ASP A 303 1.68 13.24 -16.31
CA ASP A 303 1.42 14.49 -15.58
C ASP A 303 1.79 15.73 -16.39
N THR A 304 3.00 15.74 -16.94
CA THR A 304 3.49 16.85 -17.76
C THR A 304 2.56 17.14 -18.94
N VAL A 305 2.08 16.09 -19.60
CA VAL A 305 1.22 16.22 -20.79
C VAL A 305 -0.22 16.56 -20.43
N LEU A 306 -0.76 15.97 -19.36
CA LEU A 306 -2.11 16.24 -18.90
C LEU A 306 -2.26 17.68 -18.38
N GLU A 307 -1.27 18.21 -17.67
CA GLU A 307 -1.27 19.61 -17.25
C GLU A 307 -1.31 20.56 -18.45
N ARG A 308 -0.51 20.26 -19.49
CA ARG A 308 -0.48 21.06 -20.72
C ARG A 308 -1.78 20.96 -21.52
N LEU A 309 -2.41 19.78 -21.55
CA LEU A 309 -3.64 19.54 -22.33
C LEU A 309 -4.91 19.97 -21.60
N ALA A 310 -4.90 20.05 -20.27
CA ALA A 310 -6.06 20.37 -19.44
C ALA A 310 -6.86 21.61 -19.91
N PRO A 311 -6.23 22.75 -20.31
CA PRO A 311 -6.98 23.91 -20.79
C PRO A 311 -7.84 23.63 -22.03
N ARG A 312 -7.42 22.72 -22.91
CA ARG A 312 -8.21 22.30 -24.08
C ARG A 312 -9.52 21.63 -23.69
N PHE A 313 -9.55 21.01 -22.52
CA PHE A 313 -10.71 20.31 -21.98
C PHE A 313 -11.49 21.15 -20.97
N GLY A 314 -11.06 22.39 -20.70
CA GLY A 314 -11.74 23.32 -19.79
C GLY A 314 -11.29 23.22 -18.34
N TYR A 315 -10.13 22.63 -18.05
CA TYR A 315 -9.57 22.54 -16.70
C TYR A 315 -8.32 23.41 -16.57
N ASP A 316 -8.14 24.00 -15.39
CA ASP A 316 -6.93 24.71 -14.99
C ASP A 316 -6.13 23.80 -14.03
N PRO A 317 -4.89 23.38 -14.38
CA PRO A 317 -4.04 22.56 -13.51
C PRO A 317 -3.80 23.14 -12.11
N LYS A 318 -4.01 24.44 -11.91
CA LYS A 318 -3.73 25.15 -10.66
C LYS A 318 -4.89 25.21 -9.68
N VAL A 319 -6.08 24.72 -10.05
CA VAL A 319 -7.27 24.77 -9.18
C VAL A 319 -7.70 23.39 -8.70
N SER A 320 -8.36 23.33 -7.54
CA SER A 320 -8.74 22.10 -6.83
C SER A 320 -9.67 21.13 -7.60
N GLY A 321 -10.18 21.53 -8.77
CA GLY A 321 -10.95 20.67 -9.66
C GLY A 321 -10.12 19.80 -10.60
N TYR A 322 -8.85 20.14 -10.85
CA TYR A 322 -8.02 19.46 -11.86
C TYR A 322 -7.77 17.99 -11.54
N LEU A 323 -7.35 17.70 -10.29
CA LEU A 323 -7.00 16.33 -9.89
C LEU A 323 -8.22 15.40 -10.03
N MET A 324 -9.30 15.69 -9.33
CA MET A 324 -10.46 14.80 -9.26
C MET A 324 -11.28 14.73 -10.55
N LYS A 325 -11.38 15.83 -11.31
CA LYS A 325 -12.28 15.89 -12.48
C LYS A 325 -11.59 15.65 -13.81
N PHE A 326 -10.26 15.68 -13.85
CA PHE A 326 -9.51 15.49 -15.09
C PHE A 326 -8.35 14.51 -14.93
N ARG A 327 -7.30 14.87 -14.18
CA ARG A 327 -6.07 14.08 -14.10
C ARG A 327 -6.35 12.64 -13.70
N HIS A 328 -7.03 12.46 -12.57
CA HIS A 328 -7.32 11.14 -11.99
C HIS A 328 -8.26 10.32 -12.87
N VAL A 329 -9.26 10.96 -13.49
CA VAL A 329 -10.17 10.28 -14.42
C VAL A 329 -9.41 9.77 -15.65
N VAL A 330 -8.57 10.62 -16.24
CA VAL A 330 -7.79 10.25 -17.43
C VAL A 330 -6.79 9.15 -17.10
N LEU A 331 -6.07 9.25 -15.98
CA LEU A 331 -5.12 8.23 -15.53
C LEU A 331 -5.82 6.91 -15.19
N ALA A 332 -6.94 6.93 -14.48
CA ALA A 332 -7.70 5.72 -14.15
C ALA A 332 -8.23 5.01 -15.40
N GLU A 333 -8.66 5.75 -16.43
CA GLU A 333 -9.23 5.17 -17.66
C GLU A 333 -8.19 4.74 -18.70
N LEU A 334 -7.08 5.47 -18.81
CA LEU A 334 -6.08 5.24 -19.86
C LEU A 334 -4.80 4.55 -19.35
N GLY A 335 -4.44 4.73 -18.08
CA GLY A 335 -3.16 4.34 -17.50
C GLY A 335 -2.00 5.24 -17.96
N ALA A 336 -0.99 5.41 -17.11
CA ALA A 336 0.17 6.24 -17.43
C ALA A 336 1.01 5.68 -18.58
N ASP A 337 1.18 4.35 -18.67
CA ASP A 337 1.99 3.69 -19.69
C ASP A 337 1.44 3.96 -21.11
N ARG A 338 0.12 3.88 -21.27
CA ARG A 338 -0.52 4.17 -22.56
C ARG A 338 -0.31 5.63 -22.97
N ILE A 339 -0.42 6.55 -22.02
CA ILE A 339 -0.17 7.97 -22.28
C ILE A 339 1.29 8.17 -22.68
N GLN A 340 2.24 7.57 -21.96
CA GLN A 340 3.66 7.63 -22.29
C GLN A 340 3.92 7.11 -23.72
N VAL A 341 3.39 5.94 -24.09
CA VAL A 341 3.58 5.36 -25.43
C VAL A 341 3.06 6.30 -26.53
N LEU A 342 1.87 6.87 -26.37
CA LEU A 342 1.30 7.79 -27.37
C LEU A 342 2.14 9.07 -27.51
N VAL A 343 2.63 9.60 -26.39
CA VAL A 343 3.49 10.80 -26.37
C VAL A 343 4.85 10.51 -26.99
N SER A 344 5.49 9.40 -26.62
CA SER A 344 6.80 9.00 -27.14
C SER A 344 6.78 8.64 -28.62
N ALA A 345 5.63 8.19 -29.15
CA ALA A 345 5.43 7.96 -30.59
C ALA A 345 5.15 9.25 -31.39
N GLY A 346 5.01 10.41 -30.71
CA GLY A 346 4.62 11.68 -31.35
C GLY A 346 3.14 11.77 -31.74
N ASP A 347 2.29 10.87 -31.23
CA ASP A 347 0.87 10.79 -31.57
C ASP A 347 -0.02 11.44 -30.49
N GLU A 348 0.25 12.72 -30.23
CA GLU A 348 -0.54 13.52 -29.28
C GLU A 348 -2.01 13.67 -29.74
N ALA A 349 -2.26 13.62 -31.05
CA ALA A 349 -3.60 13.65 -31.60
C ALA A 349 -4.43 12.43 -31.17
N ALA A 350 -3.84 11.23 -31.14
CA ALA A 350 -4.51 10.04 -30.62
C ALA A 350 -4.79 10.13 -29.11
N LEU A 351 -3.87 10.70 -28.32
CA LEU A 351 -4.09 10.93 -26.89
C LEU A 351 -5.28 11.89 -26.67
N VAL A 352 -5.28 13.02 -27.36
CA VAL A 352 -6.39 13.98 -27.33
C VAL A 352 -7.72 13.30 -27.69
N LYS A 353 -7.75 12.51 -28.77
CA LYS A 353 -8.96 11.78 -29.18
C LYS A 353 -9.42 10.79 -28.12
N ALA A 354 -8.49 10.14 -27.42
CA ALA A 354 -8.82 9.25 -26.30
C ALA A 354 -9.47 10.04 -25.14
N ILE A 355 -8.95 11.22 -24.79
CA ILE A 355 -9.53 12.08 -23.76
C ILE A 355 -10.90 12.63 -24.19
N GLU A 356 -11.07 13.04 -25.45
CA GLU A 356 -12.36 13.46 -26.02
C GLU A 356 -13.42 12.34 -25.94
N ALA A 357 -13.00 11.08 -26.10
CA ALA A 357 -13.89 9.93 -25.93
C ALA A 357 -14.36 9.78 -24.47
N LEU A 358 -13.51 10.10 -23.47
CA LEU A 358 -13.92 10.10 -22.06
C LEU A 358 -14.97 11.19 -21.78
N LYS A 359 -14.78 12.39 -22.35
CA LYS A 359 -15.78 13.47 -22.30
C LYS A 359 -17.11 13.07 -22.94
N THR A 360 -17.06 12.39 -24.08
CA THR A 360 -18.27 11.90 -24.78
C THR A 360 -19.03 10.86 -23.94
N LYS A 361 -18.33 10.09 -23.10
CA LYS A 361 -18.92 9.16 -22.12
C LYS A 361 -19.44 9.85 -20.86
N GLY A 362 -19.27 11.17 -20.71
CA GLY A 362 -19.69 11.93 -19.54
C GLY A 362 -18.79 11.74 -18.31
N LEU A 363 -17.54 11.31 -18.50
CA LEU A 363 -16.57 11.13 -17.41
C LEU A 363 -15.79 12.42 -17.08
N LEU A 364 -15.76 13.38 -18.00
CA LEU A 364 -15.06 14.67 -17.88
C LEU A 364 -16.06 15.83 -17.90
#